data_AF-A0A962Y6V7-F1
#
_entry.id   AF-A0A962Y6V7-F1
#
_cell.length_a   1.000
_cell.length_b   1.000
_cell.length_c   1.000
_cell.angle_alpha   90.00
_cell.angle_beta   90.00
_cell.angle_gamma   90.00
#
_symmetry.space_group_name_H-M   'P 1'
#
loop_
_entity.id
_entity.type
_entity.pdbx_description
1 polymer ?
#
loop_
_entity_poly.entity_id
_entity_poly.type
_entity_poly.pdbx_seq_one_letter_code
_entity_poly.pdbx_strand_id
1 'polypeptide(L)' 'MQTVRKRTCLPNVSQSRLREEIAILEKRLAEIGPDGDCGYEKALIRFFEQQLGQRRALLWANRVVTG' A
#
# COMPACT_ATOMS: atom_id res chain seq x y z
N MET A 1 -23.13 -24.05 -1.16
CA MET A 1 -22.42 -22.81 -1.57
C MET A 1 -21.70 -22.25 -0.35
N GLN A 2 -20.44 -22.60 -0.12
CA GLN A 2 -19.67 -22.11 1.03
C GLN A 2 -18.90 -20.85 0.63
N THR A 3 -19.23 -19.72 1.24
CA THR A 3 -18.49 -18.46 1.10
C THR A 3 -17.22 -18.56 1.94
N VAL A 4 -16.13 -18.96 1.28
CA VAL A 4 -14.80 -18.97 1.89
C VAL A 4 -14.40 -17.51 2.15
N ARG A 5 -14.70 -17.01 3.35
CA ARG A 5 -14.09 -15.79 3.87
C ARG A 5 -12.59 -16.06 3.90
N LYS A 6 -11.85 -15.50 2.94
CA LYS A 6 -10.38 -15.48 2.96
C LYS A 6 -9.99 -14.85 4.30
N ARG A 7 -9.61 -15.68 5.26
CA ARG A 7 -8.88 -15.24 6.44
C ARG A 7 -7.60 -14.65 5.89
N THR A 8 -7.56 -13.33 5.79
CA THR A 8 -6.33 -12.62 5.47
C THR A 8 -5.39 -12.94 6.61
N CYS A 9 -4.50 -13.89 6.40
CA CYS A 9 -3.29 -14.01 7.18
C CYS A 9 -2.57 -12.69 6.91
N LEU A 10 -2.79 -11.67 7.75
CA LEU A 10 -2.04 -10.43 7.65
C LEU A 10 -0.58 -10.84 7.83
N PRO A 11 0.27 -10.75 6.79
CA PRO A 11 1.68 -11.00 7.00
C PRO A 11 2.10 -10.01 8.08
N ASN A 12 2.70 -10.52 9.16
CA ASN A 12 3.30 -9.69 10.20
C ASN A 12 4.54 -9.02 9.60
N VAL A 13 4.28 -8.01 8.75
CA VAL A 13 5.30 -7.18 8.14
C VAL A 13 5.74 -6.19 9.20
N SER A 14 7.04 -6.20 9.51
CA SER A 14 7.61 -5.29 10.49
C SER A 14 7.34 -3.83 10.10
N GLN A 15 7.18 -2.96 11.11
CA GLN A 15 6.95 -1.53 10.86
C GLN A 15 8.05 -0.92 9.97
N SER A 16 9.31 -1.33 10.15
CA SER A 16 10.44 -0.89 9.32
C SER A 16 10.25 -1.28 7.84
N ARG A 17 9.76 -2.49 7.58
CA ARG A 17 9.51 -2.94 6.21
C ARG A 17 8.32 -2.24 5.56
N LEU A 18 7.24 -1.98 6.32
CA LEU A 18 6.14 -1.16 5.83
C LEU A 18 6.59 0.26 5.47
N ARG A 19 7.46 0.87 6.28
CA ARG A 19 8.02 2.21 6.01
C ARG A 19 8.88 2.20 4.75
N GLU A 20 9.72 1.19 4.56
CA GLU A 20 10.51 1.02 3.35
C GLU A 20 9.63 0.86 2.11
N GLU A 21 8.61 0.01 2.17
CA GLU A 21 7.68 -0.15 1.05
C GLU A 21 6.91 1.13 0.73
N ILE A 22 6.48 1.89 1.74
CA ILE A 22 5.85 3.21 1.52
C ILE A 22 6.82 4.15 0.81
N ALA A 23 8.08 4.24 1.25
CA ALA A 23 9.08 5.10 0.62
C ALA A 23 9.35 4.72 -0.85
N ILE A 24 9.36 3.42 -1.16
CA ILE A 24 9.52 2.93 -2.54
C ILE A 24 8.32 3.35 -3.40
N LEU A 25 7.10 3.19 -2.90
CA LEU A 25 5.88 3.59 -3.63
C LEU A 25 5.80 5.09 -3.84
N GLU A 26 6.16 5.90 -2.84
CA GLU A 26 6.22 7.36 -2.94
C GLU A 26 7.26 7.80 -3.97
N LYS A 27 8.44 7.16 -4.00
CA LYS A 27 9.44 7.43 -5.03
C LYS A 27 8.92 7.12 -6.43
N ARG A 28 8.24 5.98 -6.62
CA ARG A 28 7.66 5.60 -7.92
C ARG A 28 6.58 6.57 -8.39
N LEU A 29 5.72 7.03 -7.49
CA LEU A 29 4.73 8.07 -7.81
C LEU A 29 5.39 9.39 -8.20
N ALA A 30 6.47 9.79 -7.52
CA ALA A 30 7.23 10.98 -7.87
C ALA A 30 7.93 10.86 -9.24
N GLU A 31 8.39 9.66 -9.62
CA GLU A 31 9.00 9.40 -10.93
C GLU A 31 7.99 9.49 -12.09
N ILE A 32 6.72 9.12 -11.86
CA ILE A 32 5.65 9.21 -12.87
C ILE A 32 5.09 10.63 -12.98
N GLY A 33 5.07 11.37 -11.86
CA GLY A 33 4.48 12.70 -11.79
C GLY A 33 2.96 12.68 -11.53
N PRO A 34 2.36 13.85 -11.24
CA PRO A 34 1.01 13.94 -10.68
C PRO A 34 -0.12 13.65 -11.68
N ASP A 35 0.10 13.84 -12.98
CA ASP A 35 -0.98 13.79 -13.97
C ASP A 35 -0.99 12.49 -14.78
N GLY A 36 0.18 11.89 -15.01
CA GLY A 36 0.36 10.72 -15.89
C GLY A 36 -0.02 11.04 -17.33
N ASP A 37 0.94 11.08 -18.24
CA ASP A 37 0.71 11.53 -19.63
C ASP A 37 -0.20 10.58 -20.44
N CYS A 38 -0.24 9.29 -20.07
CA CYS A 38 -1.04 8.28 -20.74
C CYS A 38 -1.96 7.50 -19.79
N GLY A 39 -2.98 6.83 -20.35
CA GLY A 39 -3.93 5.99 -19.59
C GLY A 39 -3.25 4.88 -18.78
N TYR A 40 -2.09 4.39 -19.23
CA TYR A 40 -1.28 3.44 -18.48
C TYR A 40 -0.69 4.06 -17.21
N GLU A 41 -0.13 5.26 -17.30
CA GLU A 41 0.43 5.98 -16.15
C GLU A 41 -0.67 6.36 -15.15
N LYS A 42 -1.84 6.80 -15.63
CA LYS A 42 -3.01 7.04 -14.77
C LYS A 42 -3.46 5.79 -14.03
N ALA A 43 -3.43 4.62 -14.69
CA ALA A 43 -3.74 3.36 -14.04
C ALA A 43 -2.66 2.98 -12.99
N LEU A 44 -1.38 3.21 -13.29
CA LEU A 44 -0.28 2.99 -12.36
C LEU A 44 -0.35 3.91 -11.13
N ILE A 45 -0.63 5.20 -11.33
CA ILE A 45 -0.80 6.16 -10.24
C ILE A 45 -1.89 5.66 -9.28
N ARG A 46 -3.08 5.36 -9.80
CA ARG A 46 -4.20 4.84 -9.00
C ARG A 46 -3.84 3.54 -8.27
N PHE A 47 -3.12 2.65 -8.93
CA PHE A 47 -2.66 1.40 -8.33
C PHE A 47 -1.70 1.66 -7.17
N PHE A 48 -0.69 2.51 -7.37
CA PHE A 48 0.28 2.85 -6.34
C PHE A 48 -0.36 3.59 -5.16
N GLU A 49 -1.27 4.53 -5.41
CA GLU A 49 -2.04 5.21 -4.35
C GLU A 49 -2.84 4.21 -3.50
N GLN A 50 -3.49 3.23 -4.13
CA GLN A 50 -4.22 2.18 -3.42
C GLN A 50 -3.27 1.34 -2.54
N GLN A 51 -2.13 0.93 -3.09
CA GLN A 51 -1.12 0.15 -2.37
C GLN A 51 -0.50 0.92 -1.19
N LEU A 52 -0.37 2.23 -1.34
CA LEU A 52 0.18 3.14 -0.35
C LEU A 52 -0.82 3.36 0.79
N GLY A 53 -2.11 3.54 0.47
CA GLY A 53 -3.19 3.59 1.45
C GLY A 53 -3.28 2.31 2.28
N GLN A 54 -3.17 1.14 1.66
CA GLN A 54 -3.16 -0.15 2.37
C GLN A 54 -2.00 -0.25 3.36
N ARG A 55 -0.77 0.10 2.95
CA ARG A 55 0.42 0.04 3.83
C ARG A 55 0.38 1.07 4.95
N ARG A 56 -0.12 2.28 4.69
CA ARG A 56 -0.35 3.29 5.74
C ARG A 56 -1.37 2.81 6.76
N ALA A 57 -2.45 2.16 6.32
CA ALA A 57 -3.44 1.56 7.23
C ALA A 57 -2.83 0.41 8.06
N LEU A 58 -2.00 -0.44 7.46
CA LEU A 58 -1.27 -1.49 8.19
C LEU A 58 -0.26 -0.91 9.19
N LEU A 59 0.46 0.15 8.81
CA LEU A 59 1.41 0.82 9.70
C LEU A 59 0.70 1.47 10.88
N TRP A 60 -0.46 2.09 10.62
CA TRP A 60 -1.33 2.61 11.67
C TRP A 60 -1.81 1.49 12.60
N ALA A 61 -2.36 0.40 12.05
CA ALA A 61 -2.82 -0.75 12.83
C ALA A 61 -1.70 -1.38 13.68
N ASN A 62 -0.50 -1.52 13.11
CA ASN A 62 0.69 -2.03 13.82
C ASN A 62 1.19 -1.09 14.93
N ARG A 63 0.78 0.18 14.95
CA ARG A 63 1.12 1.14 16.02
C ARG A 63 0.20 1.00 17.24
N VAL A 64 -1.00 0.45 17.06
CA VAL A 64 -2.05 0.37 18.11
C VAL A 64 -1.96 -0.93 18.94
N VAL A 65 -1.06 -1.86 18.62
CA VAL A 65 -0.87 -3.14 19.37
C VAL A 65 0.10 -2.99 20.56
N THR A 66 0.34 -1.77 21.02
CA THR A 66 1.14 -1.46 22.22
C THR A 66 0.32 -0.53 23.10
N GLY A 67 -0.58 -1.12 23.91
CA GLY A 67 -1.46 -0.43 24.85
C GLY A 67 -2.40 -1.43 25.49
#